data_AF-A0AA38YST9-F1
#
_entry.id   AF-A0AA38YST9-F1
#
_cell.length_a   1.000
_cell.length_b   1.000
_cell.length_c   1.000
_cell.angle_alpha   90.00
_cell.angle_beta   90.00
_cell.angle_gamma   90.00
#
_symmetry.space_group_name_H-M   'P 1'
#
loop_
_entity.id
_entity.type
_entity.pdbx_description
1 polymer ?
#
loop_
_entity_poly.entity_id
_entity_poly.type
_entity_poly.pdbx_seq_one_letter_code
_entity_poly.pdbx_strand_id
1 'polypeptide(L)'
;MDFHLKQLKSLTKTKSDEVHMVDIYGIGKTTIAMAIYNDISFQFDGSSFLRRVGEKSKGGPLELQRTLFQDIIKGKRPKFSDTSVGINVIKERLCTKRVLIVLDNVNELDQ
;
A
#
# COMPACT_ATOMS: atom_id res chain seq x y z
N MET A 1 10.22 2.39 -19.80
CA MET A 1 9.77 3.00 -18.53
C MET A 1 8.48 3.81 -18.73
N ASP A 2 8.45 4.77 -19.67
CA ASP A 2 7.27 5.63 -19.92
C ASP A 2 5.99 4.89 -20.33
N PHE A 3 6.10 3.79 -21.08
CA PHE A 3 4.92 3.01 -21.48
C PHE A 3 4.23 2.33 -20.28
N HIS A 4 5.00 1.71 -19.38
CA HIS A 4 4.48 1.11 -18.15
C HIS A 4 3.91 2.17 -17.20
N LEU A 5 4.57 3.33 -17.09
CA LEU A 5 4.07 4.46 -16.32
C LEU A 5 2.75 4.99 -16.88
N LYS A 6 2.60 5.10 -18.20
CA LYS A 6 1.34 5.51 -18.85
C LYS A 6 0.20 4.54 -18.57
N GLN A 7 0.45 3.23 -18.66
CA GLN A 7 -0.58 2.24 -18.35
C GLN A 7 -1.02 2.30 -16.89
N LEU A 8 -0.06 2.39 -15.95
CA LEU A 8 -0.35 2.51 -14.52
C LEU A 8 -1.10 3.81 -14.19
N LYS A 9 -0.70 4.94 -14.78
CA LYS A 9 -1.42 6.23 -14.66
C LYS A 9 -2.83 6.17 -15.26
N SER A 10 -3.07 5.30 -16.22
CA SER A 10 -4.42 5.08 -16.77
C SER A 10 -5.30 4.33 -15.78
N LEU A 11 -4.76 3.30 -15.12
CA LEU A 11 -5.46 2.51 -14.10
C LEU A 11 -5.84 3.35 -12.86
N THR A 12 -5.10 4.43 -12.59
CA THR A 12 -5.35 5.32 -11.45
C THR A 12 -6.33 6.45 -11.75
N LYS A 13 -6.75 6.61 -13.02
CA LYS A 13 -7.70 7.65 -13.46
C LYS A 13 -9.17 7.21 -13.42
N THR A 14 -9.44 5.95 -13.13
CA THR A 14 -10.80 5.42 -13.07
C THR A 14 -11.50 5.93 -11.81
N LYS A 15 -12.61 6.65 -11.94
CA LYS A 15 -13.49 7.07 -10.82
C LYS A 15 -14.38 5.91 -10.31
N SER A 16 -13.91 4.67 -10.42
CA SER A 16 -14.67 3.50 -10.01
C SER A 16 -14.43 3.22 -8.53
N ASP A 17 -15.43 2.71 -7.82
CA ASP A 17 -15.32 2.17 -6.45
C ASP A 17 -14.60 0.80 -6.43
N GLU A 18 -13.94 0.43 -7.54
CA GLU A 18 -13.21 -0.81 -7.71
C GLU A 18 -11.83 -0.78 -7.07
N VAL A 19 -11.40 -1.96 -6.64
CA VAL A 19 -10.01 -2.21 -6.22
C VAL A 19 -9.22 -2.66 -7.44
N HIS A 20 -8.16 -1.92 -7.76
CA HIS A 20 -7.19 -2.30 -8.78
C HIS A 20 -5.89 -2.80 -8.12
N MET A 21 -5.46 -4.00 -8.47
CA MET A 21 -4.18 -4.57 -8.05
C MET A 21 -3.28 -4.75 -9.28
N VAL A 22 -2.01 -4.35 -9.16
CA VAL A 22 -1.04 -4.47 -10.24
C VAL A 22 0.28 -5.02 -9.71
N ASP A 23 0.76 -6.08 -10.34
CA ASP A 23 2.08 -6.63 -10.07
C ASP A 23 3.13 -6.04 -11.02
N ILE A 24 4.27 -5.64 -10.45
CA ILE A 24 5.42 -5.15 -11.20
C ILE A 24 6.44 -6.29 -11.29
N TYR A 25 6.75 -6.77 -12.49
CA TYR A 25 7.75 -7.81 -12.74
C TYR A 25 9.02 -7.25 -13.40
N GLY A 26 10.13 -8.01 -13.35
CA GLY A 26 11.41 -7.64 -13.97
C GLY A 26 12.46 -7.05 -13.02
N ILE A 27 13.43 -6.32 -13.57
CA ILE A 27 14.54 -5.68 -12.85
C ILE A 27 14.16 -4.23 -12.51
N GLY A 28 14.56 -3.74 -11.32
CA GLY A 28 14.27 -2.36 -10.91
C GLY A 28 12.84 -2.10 -10.43
N LYS A 29 12.10 -3.17 -10.06
CA LYS A 29 10.70 -3.10 -9.58
C LYS A 29 10.50 -2.05 -8.50
N THR A 30 11.30 -2.11 -7.43
CA THR A 30 11.23 -1.18 -6.31
C THR A 30 11.45 0.27 -6.75
N THR A 31 12.40 0.50 -7.66
CA THR A 31 12.67 1.84 -8.22
C THR A 31 11.48 2.36 -9.01
N ILE A 32 10.88 1.52 -9.85
CA ILE A 32 9.69 1.87 -10.64
C ILE A 32 8.50 2.15 -9.71
N ALA A 33 8.25 1.26 -8.74
CA ALA A 33 7.18 1.42 -7.75
C ALA A 33 7.33 2.74 -6.97
N MET A 34 8.55 3.09 -6.58
CA MET A 34 8.86 4.35 -5.90
C MET A 34 8.62 5.58 -6.77
N ALA A 35 9.05 5.54 -8.04
CA ALA A 35 8.79 6.62 -8.98
C ALA A 35 7.28 6.84 -9.20
N ILE A 36 6.51 5.76 -9.34
CA ILE A 36 5.04 5.82 -9.46
C ILE A 36 4.45 6.42 -8.18
N TYR A 37 4.78 5.86 -7.02
CA TYR A 37 4.24 6.32 -5.75
C TYR A 37 4.45 7.82 -5.54
N ASN A 38 5.67 8.31 -5.82
CA ASN A 38 5.99 9.73 -5.70
C ASN A 38 5.18 10.61 -6.69
N ASP A 39 4.89 10.10 -7.88
CA ASP A 39 4.18 10.82 -8.93
C ASP A 39 2.65 10.84 -8.76
N ILE A 40 2.03 9.83 -8.13
CA ILE A 40 0.56 9.74 -8.06
C ILE A 40 -0.03 9.75 -6.65
N SER A 41 0.76 9.53 -5.59
CA SER A 41 0.25 9.43 -4.21
C SER A 41 -0.60 10.63 -3.78
N PHE A 42 -0.25 11.84 -4.24
CA PHE A 42 -0.99 13.06 -3.93
C PHE A 42 -2.44 13.08 -4.46
N GLN A 43 -2.79 12.20 -5.39
CA GLN A 43 -4.14 12.09 -5.98
C GLN A 43 -5.08 11.23 -5.12
N PHE A 44 -4.57 10.63 -4.03
CA PHE A 44 -5.28 9.76 -3.11
C PHE A 44 -5.46 10.44 -1.76
N ASP A 45 -6.53 10.10 -1.05
CA ASP A 45 -6.83 10.64 0.29
C ASP A 45 -5.83 10.13 1.35
N GLY A 46 -5.24 8.96 1.09
CA GLY A 46 -4.11 8.43 1.86
C GLY A 46 -3.28 7.47 1.02
N SER A 47 -2.00 7.36 1.36
CA SER A 47 -1.09 6.48 0.66
C SER A 47 -0.07 5.88 1.62
N SER A 48 0.37 4.65 1.37
CA SER A 48 1.42 4.00 2.16
C SER A 48 2.35 3.20 1.24
N PHE A 49 3.66 3.32 1.51
CA PHE A 49 4.69 2.50 0.86
C PHE A 49 5.28 1.55 1.89
N LEU A 50 4.79 0.32 1.92
CA LEU A 50 5.25 -0.71 2.83
C LEU A 50 6.44 -1.44 2.20
N ARG A 51 7.65 -1.14 2.69
CA ARG A 51 8.91 -1.77 2.26
C ARG A 51 9.24 -3.00 3.08
N ARG A 52 9.93 -3.97 2.45
CA ARG A 52 10.45 -5.20 3.09
C ARG A 52 9.32 -5.98 3.78
N VAL A 53 8.17 -6.08 3.11
CA VAL A 53 6.95 -6.68 3.69
C VAL A 53 7.21 -8.10 4.16
N GLY A 54 7.90 -8.92 3.36
CA GLY A 54 8.21 -10.31 3.70
C GLY A 54 9.13 -10.47 4.91
N GLU A 55 9.95 -9.46 5.24
CA GLU A 55 10.78 -9.49 6.44
C GLU A 55 10.01 -8.99 7.66
N LYS A 56 9.27 -7.88 7.51
CA LYS A 56 8.48 -7.27 8.58
C LYS A 56 7.31 -8.13 9.02
N SER A 57 6.78 -8.97 8.14
CA SER A 57 5.69 -9.89 8.45
C SER A 57 6.13 -11.10 9.28
N LYS A 58 7.44 -11.38 9.42
CA LYS A 58 7.95 -12.55 10.16
C LYS A 58 7.57 -12.54 11.65
N GLY A 59 7.50 -11.34 12.25
CA GLY A 59 7.02 -11.15 13.63
C GLY A 59 5.50 -11.03 13.74
N GLY A 60 4.77 -11.27 12.66
CA GLY A 60 3.34 -11.02 12.52
C GLY A 60 3.02 -9.70 11.80
N PRO A 61 1.78 -9.53 11.30
CA PRO A 61 1.39 -8.39 10.47
C PRO A 61 1.12 -7.09 11.25
N LEU A 62 1.18 -7.13 12.59
CA LEU A 62 0.77 -6.00 13.44
C LEU A 62 1.60 -4.74 13.19
N GLU A 63 2.92 -4.87 12.98
CA GLU A 63 3.77 -3.71 12.65
C GLU A 63 3.36 -3.09 11.31
N LEU A 64 3.13 -3.91 10.29
CA LEU A 64 2.70 -3.46 8.96
C LEU A 64 1.34 -2.76 9.02
N GLN A 65 0.38 -3.29 9.78
CA GLN A 65 -0.91 -2.64 10.01
C GLN A 65 -0.76 -1.27 10.68
N ARG A 66 0.15 -1.16 11.66
CA ARG A 66 0.42 0.11 12.35
C ARG A 66 1.05 1.13 11.42
N THR A 67 2.02 0.73 10.58
CA THR A 67 2.61 1.61 9.56
C THR A 67 1.54 2.07 8.56
N LEU A 68 0.76 1.13 8.00
CA LEU A 68 -0.32 1.44 7.06
C LEU A 68 -1.31 2.47 7.64
N PHE A 69 -1.72 2.27 8.90
CA PHE A 69 -2.62 3.18 9.60
C PHE A 69 -2.00 4.57 9.76
N GLN A 70 -0.74 4.67 10.18
CA GLN A 70 -0.07 5.95 10.41
C GLN A 70 0.09 6.76 9.12
N ASP A 71 0.45 6.09 8.04
CA ASP A 71 0.65 6.70 6.72
C ASP A 71 -0.66 7.27 6.16
N ILE A 72 -1.75 6.48 6.23
CA ILE A 72 -3.07 6.89 5.69
C ILE A 72 -3.77 7.91 6.60
N ILE A 73 -3.60 7.80 7.91
CA ILE A 73 -4.28 8.65 8.91
C ILE A 73 -3.31 9.72 9.45
N LYS A 74 -2.42 10.23 8.58
CA LYS A 74 -1.52 11.40 8.74
C LYS A 74 -1.19 11.74 10.20
N GLY A 75 -0.39 10.88 10.85
CA GLY A 75 0.18 11.17 12.17
C GLY A 75 -0.66 10.74 13.39
N LYS A 76 -1.79 10.06 13.20
CA LYS A 76 -2.50 9.44 14.33
C LYS A 76 -1.84 8.13 14.72
N ARG A 77 -1.61 7.95 16.03
CA ARG A 77 -1.15 6.67 16.55
C ARG A 77 -2.25 5.61 16.45
N PRO A 78 -1.93 4.38 16.01
CA PRO A 78 -2.87 3.28 15.97
C PRO A 78 -3.30 2.92 17.40
N LYS A 79 -4.61 2.84 17.64
CA LYS A 79 -5.20 2.46 18.93
C LYS A 79 -5.59 0.98 18.94
N PHE A 80 -4.67 0.11 18.51
CA PHE A 80 -4.87 -1.34 18.54
C PHE A 80 -3.56 -2.07 18.88
N SER A 81 -3.70 -3.14 19.67
CA SER A 81 -2.62 -4.02 20.13
C SER A 81 -2.67 -5.41 19.49
N ASP A 82 -3.70 -5.71 18.71
CA ASP A 82 -3.94 -7.01 18.10
C ASP A 82 -4.26 -6.86 16.60
N THR A 83 -3.91 -7.88 15.83
CA THR A 83 -4.08 -7.93 14.38
C THR A 83 -5.55 -7.89 13.97
N SER A 84 -6.42 -8.62 14.65
CA SER A 84 -7.84 -8.69 14.32
C SER A 84 -8.54 -7.35 14.56
N VAL A 85 -8.21 -6.70 15.70
CA VAL A 85 -8.68 -5.35 16.02
C VAL A 85 -8.14 -4.35 14.98
N GLY A 86 -6.87 -4.49 14.60
CA GLY A 86 -6.24 -3.68 13.55
C GLY A 86 -6.97 -3.77 12.21
N ILE A 87 -7.40 -4.96 11.78
CA ILE A 87 -8.18 -5.15 10.55
C ILE A 87 -9.46 -4.33 10.58
N ASN A 88 -10.24 -4.44 11.65
CA ASN A 88 -11.52 -3.73 11.77
C ASN A 88 -11.31 -2.21 11.78
N VAL A 89 -10.36 -1.73 12.59
CA VAL A 89 -10.03 -0.31 12.68
C VAL A 89 -9.55 0.24 11.33
N ILE A 90 -8.68 -0.48 10.62
CA ILE A 90 -8.18 -0.04 9.31
C ILE A 90 -9.34 -0.02 8.31
N LYS A 91 -10.16 -1.08 8.25
CA LYS A 91 -11.31 -1.17 7.34
C LYS A 91 -12.28 0.00 7.53
N GLU A 92 -12.65 0.31 8.77
CA GLU A 92 -13.51 1.46 9.09
C GLU A 92 -12.91 2.80 8.69
N ARG A 93 -11.58 2.94 8.69
CA ARG A 93 -10.93 4.20 8.32
C ARG A 93 -10.70 4.35 6.82
N LEU A 94 -10.59 3.23 6.10
CA LEU A 94 -10.32 3.19 4.66
C LEU A 94 -11.61 3.18 3.83
N CYS A 95 -12.74 2.72 4.37
CA CYS A 95 -13.98 2.50 3.60
C CYS A 95 -14.58 3.74 2.91
N THR A 96 -14.13 4.94 3.25
CA THR A 96 -14.58 6.21 2.64
C THR A 96 -13.45 6.99 1.95
N LYS A 97 -12.28 6.37 1.76
CA LYS A 97 -11.10 7.03 1.21
C LYS A 97 -10.64 6.32 -0.06
N ARG A 98 -10.21 7.11 -1.04
CA ARG A 98 -9.40 6.59 -2.13
C ARG A 98 -7.98 6.41 -1.61
N VAL A 99 -7.47 5.19 -1.57
CA VAL A 99 -6.17 4.87 -0.97
C VAL A 99 -5.23 4.20 -1.96
N LEU A 100 -3.96 4.60 -1.94
CA LEU A 100 -2.88 3.94 -2.68
C LEU A 100 -1.98 3.15 -1.72
N ILE A 101 -1.82 1.84 -1.96
CA ILE A 101 -0.94 1.00 -1.16
C ILE A 101 0.10 0.37 -2.09
N VAL A 102 1.38 0.53 -1.76
CA VAL A 102 2.48 -0.17 -2.44
C VAL A 102 3.09 -1.17 -1.46
N LEU A 103 3.11 -2.44 -1.86
CA LEU A 103 3.75 -3.53 -1.13
C LEU A 103 5.04 -3.91 -1.84
N ASP A 104 6.18 -3.74 -1.19
CA ASP A 104 7.49 -4.02 -1.76
C ASP A 104 8.20 -5.16 -1.02
N ASN A 105 8.82 -6.05 -1.80
CA ASN A 105 9.47 -7.26 -1.32
C ASN A 105 8.52 -8.10 -0.44
N VAL A 106 7.34 -8.39 -0.99
CA VAL A 106 6.44 -9.41 -0.46
C VAL A 106 7.08 -10.74 -0.81
N ASN A 107 7.78 -11.34 0.13
CA ASN A 107 8.28 -12.69 -0.06
C ASN A 107 7.09 -13.63 0.12
N GLU A 108 6.94 -14.59 -0.78
CA GLU A 108 6.22 -15.81 -0.43
C GLU A 108 6.96 -16.40 0.77
N LEU A 109 6.23 -16.65 1.86
CA LEU A 109 6.75 -17.57 2.86
C LEU A 109 6.87 -18.90 2.11
N ASP A 110 8.10 -19.37 1.92
CA ASP A 110 8.35 -20.74 1.53
C ASP A 110 7.48 -21.64 2.42
N GLN A 111 6.72 -22.53 1.76
CA GLN A 111 5.87 -23.53 2.39
C GLN A 111 6.66 -24.46 3.31
#